data_AF-A0A1W0AT88-F1
#
_entry.id   AF-A0A1W0AT88-F1
#
_cell.length_a   1.000
_cell.length_b   1.000
_cell.length_c   1.000
_cell.angle_alpha   90.00
_cell.angle_beta   90.00
_cell.angle_gamma   90.00
#
_symmetry.space_group_name_H-M   'P 1'
#
loop_
_entity.id
_entity.type
_entity.pdbx_description
1 polymer ?
#
loop_
_entity_poly.entity_id
_entity_poly.type
_entity_poly.pdbx_seq_one_letter_code
_entity_poly.pdbx_strand_id
1 'polypeptide(L)'
;MGITPVATPADVEAHRQGWKRTDRARTFHLQHWDYDATRIDGLDYDIDAVLIRSAAAAGESELTATLEIWQLRPEQFLYPWQTDNPT
;
A
#
# COMPACT_ATOMS: atom_id res chain seq x y z
N MET A 1 -5.35 0.24 6.28
CA MET A 1 -4.50 -0.57 5.37
C MET A 1 -3.62 0.36 4.57
N GLY A 2 -2.33 0.04 4.42
CA GLY A 2 -1.41 0.74 3.53
C GLY A 2 -0.73 -0.25 2.57
N ILE A 3 -0.60 0.13 1.29
CA ILE A 3 0.13 -0.63 0.27
C ILE A 3 1.04 0.38 -0.44
N THR A 4 2.35 0.20 -0.32
CA THR A 4 3.34 1.15 -0.87
C THR A 4 4.31 0.41 -1.77
N PRO A 5 4.52 0.83 -3.03
CA PRO A 5 5.56 0.25 -3.87
C PRO A 5 6.94 0.54 -3.26
N VAL A 6 7.85 -0.43 -3.35
CA VAL A 6 9.24 -0.23 -2.93
C VAL A 6 9.90 0.76 -3.88
N ALA A 7 10.38 1.87 -3.34
CA ALA A 7 11.06 2.89 -4.13
C ALA A 7 12.41 2.37 -4.64
N THR A 8 12.62 2.47 -5.95
CA THR A 8 13.86 2.12 -6.64
C THR A 8 14.47 3.36 -7.33
N PRO A 9 15.77 3.33 -7.70
CA PRO A 9 16.38 4.42 -8.47
C PRO A 9 15.63 4.74 -9.77
N ALA A 10 15.01 3.74 -10.40
CA ALA A 10 14.21 3.93 -11.60
C ALA A 10 12.88 4.65 -11.34
N ASP A 11 12.35 4.62 -10.11
CA ASP A 11 11.18 5.42 -9.72
C ASP A 11 11.56 6.90 -9.55
N VAL A 12 12.75 7.16 -8.99
CA VAL A 12 13.31 8.52 -8.90
C VAL A 12 13.51 9.12 -10.30
N GLU A 13 14.03 8.31 -11.23
CA GLU A 13 14.27 8.77 -12.59
C GLU A 13 12.97 9.02 -13.36
N ALA A 14 12.00 8.12 -13.26
CA ALA A 14 10.69 8.33 -13.87
C ALA A 14 10.05 9.62 -13.35
N HIS A 15 10.09 9.85 -12.03
CA HIS A 15 9.59 11.07 -11.41
C HIS A 15 10.29 12.33 -11.96
N ARG A 16 11.62 12.33 -12.07
CA ARG A 16 12.39 13.45 -12.67
C ARG A 16 12.00 13.73 -14.12
N GLN A 17 11.70 12.68 -14.88
CA GLN A 17 11.30 12.79 -16.27
C GLN A 17 9.79 13.05 -16.44
N GLY A 18 9.03 13.20 -15.36
CA GLY A 18 7.61 13.53 -15.38
C GLY A 18 6.70 12.36 -15.81
N TRP A 19 7.19 11.13 -15.80
CA TRP A 19 6.38 9.93 -16.08
C TRP A 19 6.46 8.95 -14.91
N LYS A 20 5.54 7.99 -14.88
CA LYS A 20 5.48 6.96 -13.85
C LYS A 20 5.83 5.64 -14.48
N ARG A 21 6.58 4.81 -13.77
CA ARG A 21 6.71 3.42 -14.18
C ARG A 21 5.32 2.76 -14.12
N THR A 22 5.07 1.82 -15.01
CA THR A 22 3.87 0.95 -15.05
C THR A 22 4.24 -0.52 -14.93
N ASP A 23 5.45 -0.79 -14.43
CA ASP A 23 6.00 -2.13 -14.29
C ASP A 23 5.24 -2.96 -13.25
N ARG A 24 4.63 -4.04 -13.72
CA ARG A 24 3.84 -5.01 -12.93
C ARG A 24 4.69 -5.91 -12.03
N ALA A 25 6.00 -5.96 -12.26
CA ALA A 25 6.94 -6.77 -11.47
C ALA A 25 7.47 -6.04 -10.22
N ARG A 26 6.88 -4.89 -9.84
CA ARG A 26 7.35 -4.12 -8.69
C ARG A 26 7.01 -4.78 -7.36
N THR A 27 7.94 -4.66 -6.42
CA THR A 27 7.74 -5.12 -5.05
C THR A 27 6.88 -4.11 -4.27
N PHE A 28 6.00 -4.62 -3.41
CA PHE A 28 5.12 -3.83 -2.56
C PHE A 28 5.35 -4.17 -1.08
N HIS A 29 5.24 -3.16 -0.22
CA HIS A 29 5.08 -3.33 1.21
C HIS A 29 3.61 -3.16 1.57
N LEU A 30 3.06 -4.14 2.30
CA LEU A 30 1.70 -4.11 2.79
C LEU A 30 1.71 -3.96 4.32
N GLN A 31 0.82 -3.15 4.84
CA GLN A 31 0.62 -2.94 6.27
C GLN A 31 -0.88 -2.95 6.62
N HIS A 32 -1.26 -3.83 7.55
CA HIS A 32 -2.59 -3.87 8.15
C HIS A 32 -2.56 -3.16 9.49
N TRP A 33 -3.26 -2.03 9.54
CA TRP A 33 -3.50 -1.24 10.74
C TRP A 33 -4.94 -1.45 11.20
N ASP A 34 -5.12 -1.66 12.50
CA ASP A 34 -6.43 -1.67 13.16
C ASP A 34 -6.55 -0.42 14.03
N TYR A 35 -7.77 0.08 14.18
CA TYR A 35 -8.08 1.31 14.91
C TYR A 35 -9.06 0.97 16.04
N ASP A 36 -8.76 1.40 17.25
CA ASP A 36 -9.71 1.27 18.36
C ASP A 36 -10.87 2.26 18.17
N ALA A 37 -11.99 1.76 17.66
CA ALA A 37 -13.20 2.53 17.41
C ALA A 37 -13.80 3.19 18.67
N THR A 38 -13.44 2.73 19.87
CA THR A 38 -13.91 3.30 21.13
C THR A 38 -13.12 4.52 21.59
N ARG A 39 -12.00 4.82 20.90
CA ARG A 39 -11.07 5.89 21.25
C ARG A 39 -10.99 7.01 20.20
N ILE A 40 -11.86 6.97 19.19
CA ILE A 40 -12.03 8.03 18.18
C ILE A 40 -12.76 9.22 18.82
N ASP A 41 -12.12 9.86 19.79
CA ASP A 41 -12.53 11.17 20.33
C ASP A 41 -11.46 12.18 19.89
N GLY A 42 -11.67 12.77 18.71
CA GLY A 42 -10.78 13.80 18.15
C GLY A 42 -10.42 13.58 16.68
N LEU A 43 -9.85 14.62 16.07
CA LEU A 43 -9.43 14.68 14.66
C LEU A 43 -8.09 13.96 14.38
N ASP A 44 -7.49 13.30 15.38
CA ASP A 44 -6.17 12.70 15.30
C ASP A 44 -6.29 11.19 15.09
N TYR A 45 -6.48 10.80 13.83
CA TYR A 45 -6.79 9.43 13.41
C TYR A 45 -5.62 8.44 13.64
N ASP A 46 -4.44 8.93 14.02
CA ASP A 46 -3.19 8.16 13.96
C ASP A 46 -2.67 7.70 15.33
N ILE A 47 -3.16 8.28 16.42
CA ILE A 47 -2.65 8.02 17.79
C ILE A 47 -2.98 6.60 18.28
N ASP A 48 -4.01 5.97 17.70
CA ASP A 48 -4.54 4.67 18.14
C ASP A 48 -4.45 3.57 17.10
N ALA A 49 -3.71 3.81 16.02
CA ALA A 49 -3.46 2.82 15.00
C ALA A 49 -2.42 1.80 15.50
N VAL A 50 -2.79 0.52 15.53
CA VAL A 50 -1.84 -0.57 15.84
C VAL A 50 -1.57 -1.37 14.57
N LEU A 51 -0.29 -1.55 14.24
CA LEU A 51 0.12 -2.44 13.14
C LEU A 51 -0.13 -3.89 13.54
N ILE A 52 -1.08 -4.55 12.89
CA ILE A 52 -1.46 -5.94 13.16
C ILE A 52 -0.67 -6.91 12.30
N ARG A 53 -0.40 -6.57 11.03
CA ARG A 53 0.35 -7.43 10.08
C ARG A 53 1.14 -6.59 9.08
N SER A 54 2.28 -7.09 8.65
CA SER A 54 3.02 -6.54 7.52
C SER A 54 3.57 -7.66 6.62
N ALA A 55 3.73 -7.36 5.34
CA ALA A 55 4.30 -8.29 4.35
C ALA A 55 5.02 -7.53 3.23
N ALA A 56 5.91 -8.24 2.54
CA ALA A 56 6.45 -7.82 1.26
C ALA A 56 5.92 -8.76 0.17
N ALA A 57 5.56 -8.21 -0.98
CA ALA A 57 5.07 -8.97 -2.12
C ALA A 57 5.83 -8.58 -3.38
N ALA A 58 6.42 -9.54 -4.08
CA ALA A 58 7.09 -9.32 -5.35
C ALA A 58 6.07 -9.38 -6.51
N GLY A 59 5.68 -8.22 -7.01
CA GLY A 59 4.76 -8.09 -8.13
C GLY A 59 3.28 -8.25 -7.76
N GLU A 60 2.43 -8.06 -8.77
CA GLU A 60 0.96 -8.06 -8.61
C GLU A 60 0.40 -9.42 -8.16
N SER A 61 1.00 -10.54 -8.59
CA SER A 61 0.53 -11.88 -8.23
C SER A 61 0.70 -12.18 -6.74
N GLU A 62 1.87 -11.88 -6.17
CA GLU A 62 2.11 -12.08 -4.74
C GLU A 62 1.32 -11.08 -3.89
N LEU A 63 1.11 -9.86 -4.40
CA LEU A 63 0.27 -8.86 -3.75
C LEU A 63 -1.16 -9.37 -3.63
N THR A 64 -1.72 -9.87 -4.72
CA THR A 64 -3.09 -10.42 -4.76
C THR A 64 -3.23 -11.60 -3.81
N ALA A 65 -2.30 -12.56 -3.86
CA ALA A 65 -2.31 -13.70 -2.94
C ALA A 65 -2.22 -13.28 -1.46
N THR A 66 -1.40 -12.26 -1.15
CA THR A 66 -1.28 -11.73 0.21
C THR A 66 -2.60 -11.11 0.68
N LEU A 67 -3.28 -10.34 -0.18
CA LEU A 67 -4.57 -9.74 0.13
C LEU A 67 -5.66 -10.80 0.36
N GLU A 68 -5.70 -11.85 -0.46
CA GLU A 68 -6.61 -12.98 -0.29
C GLU A 68 -6.41 -13.71 1.04
N ILE A 69 -5.15 -13.97 1.44
CA ILE A 69 -4.82 -14.57 2.74
C ILE A 69 -5.30 -13.67 3.89
N TRP A 70 -5.24 -12.36 3.71
CA TRP A 70 -5.73 -11.39 4.68
C TRP A 70 -7.25 -11.19 4.63
N GLN A 71 -7.95 -11.91 3.74
CA GLN A 71 -9.39 -11.82 3.47
C GLN A 71 -9.83 -10.42 3.02
N LEU A 72 -8.93 -9.70 2.35
CA LEU A 72 -9.19 -8.38 1.81
C LEU A 72 -9.48 -8.50 0.33
N ARG A 73 -10.49 -7.78 -0.13
CA ARG A 73 -10.82 -7.78 -1.55
C ARG A 73 -9.94 -6.79 -2.27
N PRO A 74 -9.17 -7.21 -3.29
CA PRO A 74 -8.29 -6.30 -4.02
C PRO A 74 -9.05 -5.09 -4.61
N GLU A 75 -10.32 -5.27 -5.00
CA GLU A 75 -11.18 -4.21 -5.54
C GLU A 75 -11.57 -3.13 -4.52
N GLN A 76 -11.34 -3.34 -3.23
CA GLN A 76 -11.58 -2.35 -2.18
C GLN A 76 -10.47 -1.32 -2.09
N PHE A 77 -9.34 -1.56 -2.75
CA PHE A 77 -8.20 -0.65 -2.75
C PHE A 77 -8.12 0.10 -4.06
N LEU A 78 -7.95 1.42 -3.95
CA LEU A 78 -7.44 2.21 -5.05
C LEU A 78 -5.94 1.88 -5.18
N TYR A 79 -5.61 1.11 -6.21
CA TYR A 79 -4.22 0.67 -6.36
C TYR A 79 -3.30 1.82 -6.76
N PRO A 80 -2.03 1.82 -6.33
CA PRO A 80 -1.05 2.82 -6.76
C PRO A 80 -0.82 2.91 -8.28
N TRP A 81 -1.24 1.91 -9.07
CA TRP A 81 -1.23 1.99 -10.54
C TRP A 81 -2.53 2.55 -11.14
N GLN A 82 -3.61 2.65 -10.34
CA GLN A 82 -4.89 3.27 -10.71
C GLN A 82 -5.02 4.70 -10.16
N THR A 83 -4.44 4.98 -8.99
CA THR A 83 -4.38 6.34 -8.44
C THR A 83 -2.99 6.91 -8.61
N ASP A 84 -2.98 8.06 -9.26
CA ASP A 84 -1.83 8.83 -9.70
C ASP A 84 -0.81 9.26 -8.61
N ASN A 85 -0.66 8.63 -7.45
CA ASN A 85 0.38 8.97 -6.49
C ASN A 85 0.78 7.79 -5.58
N PRO A 86 2.08 7.45 -5.46
CA PRO A 86 2.63 7.01 -4.20
C PRO A 86 2.86 8.25 -3.32
N THR A 87 2.09 8.40 -2.24
CA THR A 87 2.39 9.35 -1.16
C THR A 87 3.61 8.92 -0.38
#